data_AF-A0A529NIH1-F1
#
_entry.id   AF-A0A529NIH1-F1
#
_cell.length_a   1.000
_cell.length_b   1.000
_cell.length_c   1.000
_cell.angle_alpha   90.00
_cell.angle_beta   90.00
_cell.angle_gamma   90.00
#
_symmetry.space_group_name_H-M   'P 1'
#
loop_
_entity.id
_entity.type
_entity.pdbx_description
1 polymer ?
#
loop_
_entity_poly.entity_id
_entity_poly.type
_entity_poly.pdbx_seq_one_letter_code
_entity_poly.pdbx_strand_id
1 'polypeptide(L)'
;TGPLHSADARASQDEPAVTLLGTALGAARAQVHENYIVAQTRDSLVIVDQHAAHERLVYEALKNALHSRAVPSQMLLLPEIVDLAEEDAERLAMHSETLARFGLGLERFGPGAVAVRETPSMLGETNVQQLVRDLA
;
A
#
# COMPACT_ATOMS: atom_id res chain seq x y z
N THR A 1 -33.45 5.79 -19.36
CA THR A 1 -32.25 6.61 -19.64
C THR A 1 -31.59 6.92 -18.31
N GLY A 2 -30.72 6.01 -17.84
CA GLY A 2 -29.97 6.17 -16.59
C GLY A 2 -28.60 6.83 -16.83
N PRO A 3 -27.92 7.35 -15.79
CA PRO A 3 -26.67 8.07 -15.97
C PRO A 3 -25.56 7.11 -16.43
N LEU A 4 -24.78 7.55 -17.42
CA LEU A 4 -23.58 6.86 -17.91
C LEU A 4 -22.46 7.02 -16.88
N HIS A 5 -22.35 6.09 -15.93
CA HIS A 5 -21.21 5.96 -15.02
C HIS A 5 -20.10 5.12 -15.67
N SER A 6 -19.38 5.66 -16.66
CA SER A 6 -18.23 4.95 -17.26
C SER A 6 -16.91 5.73 -17.23
N ALA A 7 -16.84 6.82 -16.47
CA ALA A 7 -15.61 7.55 -16.23
C ALA A 7 -15.71 8.28 -14.90
N ASP A 8 -15.05 7.77 -13.87
CA ASP A 8 -15.06 8.33 -12.52
C ASP A 8 -14.24 9.64 -12.44
N ALA A 9 -13.45 9.93 -13.48
CA ALA A 9 -12.94 11.27 -13.81
C ALA A 9 -12.98 11.50 -15.33
N ARG A 10 -13.57 12.63 -15.77
CA ARG A 10 -13.55 13.02 -17.19
C ARG A 10 -12.12 13.28 -17.66
N ALA A 11 -11.83 12.93 -18.91
CA ALA A 11 -10.60 13.36 -19.58
C ALA A 11 -10.41 14.87 -19.37
N SER A 12 -9.31 15.27 -18.75
CA SER A 12 -8.99 16.69 -18.59
C SER A 12 -8.93 17.32 -19.99
N GLN A 13 -9.70 18.40 -20.18
CA GLN A 13 -9.64 19.20 -21.42
C GLN A 13 -8.34 20.01 -21.49
N ASP A 14 -7.61 20.09 -20.38
CA ASP A 14 -6.30 20.72 -20.33
C ASP A 14 -5.29 19.95 -21.17
N GLU A 15 -4.47 20.71 -21.90
CA GLU A 15 -3.34 20.14 -22.61
C GLU A 15 -2.35 19.54 -21.59
N PRO A 16 -1.89 18.31 -21.82
CA PRO A 16 -0.99 17.65 -20.90
C PRO A 16 0.36 18.36 -20.94
N ALA A 17 1.00 18.53 -19.79
CA ALA A 17 2.33 19.09 -19.73
C ALA A 17 3.28 18.30 -20.65
N VAL A 18 3.92 19.00 -21.59
CA VAL A 18 4.78 18.40 -22.63
C VAL A 18 5.89 17.53 -22.03
N THR A 19 6.36 17.88 -20.82
CA THR A 19 7.34 17.10 -20.07
C THR A 19 6.84 15.69 -19.75
N LEU A 20 5.57 15.54 -19.34
CA LEU A 20 5.00 14.25 -18.96
C LEU A 20 4.82 13.32 -20.15
N LEU A 21 4.51 13.87 -21.33
CA LEU A 21 4.40 13.09 -22.59
C LEU A 21 5.69 12.35 -22.94
N GLY A 22 6.84 12.86 -22.51
CA GLY A 22 8.16 12.25 -22.73
C GLY A 22 8.57 11.19 -21.71
N THR A 23 7.76 10.93 -20.68
CA THR A 23 8.04 9.89 -19.67
C THR A 23 7.54 8.52 -20.11
N ALA A 24 8.03 7.45 -19.48
CA ALA A 24 7.66 6.08 -19.84
C ALA A 24 6.16 5.78 -19.67
N LEU A 25 5.51 6.38 -18.66
CA LEU A 25 4.08 6.20 -18.42
C LEU A 25 3.21 7.31 -19.03
N GLY A 26 3.81 8.38 -19.53
CA GLY A 26 3.09 9.49 -20.14
C GLY A 26 2.34 10.38 -19.13
N ALA A 27 1.48 11.24 -19.66
CA ALA A 27 0.59 12.09 -18.88
C ALA A 27 -0.74 11.35 -18.64
N ALA A 28 -1.13 11.14 -17.37
CA ALA A 28 -2.45 10.61 -17.04
C ALA A 28 -3.56 11.53 -17.57
N ARG A 29 -4.59 10.95 -18.18
CA ARG A 29 -5.69 11.67 -18.82
C ARG A 29 -7.04 11.38 -18.20
N ALA A 30 -7.29 10.12 -17.84
CA ALA A 30 -8.56 9.69 -17.27
C ALA A 30 -8.39 8.45 -16.39
N GLN A 31 -9.42 8.15 -15.60
CA GLN A 31 -9.56 6.92 -14.84
C GLN A 31 -10.89 6.26 -15.21
N VAL A 32 -10.88 4.93 -15.33
CA VAL A 32 -12.03 4.14 -15.75
C VAL A 32 -12.35 3.09 -14.68
N HIS A 33 -13.58 3.14 -14.16
CA HIS A 33 -14.13 2.19 -13.18
C HIS A 33 -13.23 1.99 -11.95
N GLU A 34 -12.56 3.05 -11.51
CA GLU A 34 -11.56 3.04 -10.43
C GLU A 34 -10.43 1.98 -10.56
N ASN A 35 -10.32 1.29 -11.70
CA ASN A 35 -9.43 0.14 -11.88
C ASN A 35 -8.28 0.45 -12.85
N TYR A 36 -8.54 1.31 -13.85
CA TYR A 36 -7.57 1.60 -14.90
C TYR A 36 -7.26 3.09 -14.98
N ILE A 37 -5.97 3.41 -15.07
CA ILE A 37 -5.48 4.73 -15.42
C ILE A 37 -5.16 4.74 -16.92
N VAL A 38 -5.72 5.71 -17.64
CA VAL A 38 -5.44 5.94 -19.06
C VAL A 38 -4.49 7.12 -19.18
N ALA A 39 -3.33 6.91 -19.79
CA ALA A 39 -2.28 7.91 -19.96
C ALA A 39 -1.80 8.03 -21.41
N GLN A 40 -1.32 9.20 -21.78
CA GLN A 40 -0.88 9.53 -23.12
C GLN A 40 0.62 9.85 -23.13
N THR A 41 1.40 9.18 -23.99
CA THR A 41 2.78 9.59 -24.32
C THR A 41 2.76 10.46 -25.58
N ARG A 42 3.94 10.81 -26.12
CA ARG A 42 4.03 11.57 -27.39
C ARG A 42 3.33 10.88 -28.56
N ASP A 43 3.34 9.56 -28.60
CA ASP A 43 2.98 8.76 -29.76
C ASP A 43 2.09 7.54 -29.43
N SER A 44 1.83 7.27 -28.14
CA SER A 44 1.16 6.04 -27.70
C SER A 44 0.15 6.28 -26.57
N LEU A 45 -0.77 5.32 -26.42
CA LEU A 45 -1.69 5.20 -25.30
C LEU A 45 -1.14 4.16 -24.31
N VAL A 46 -1.09 4.51 -23.02
CA VAL A 46 -0.71 3.61 -21.93
C VAL A 46 -1.95 3.38 -21.07
N ILE A 47 -2.24 2.12 -20.75
CA ILE A 47 -3.30 1.73 -19.83
C ILE A 47 -2.64 0.97 -18.67
N VAL A 48 -2.88 1.45 -17.46
CA VAL A 48 -2.30 0.88 -16.23
C VAL A 48 -3.43 0.29 -15.39
N ASP A 49 -3.30 -0.98 -15.03
CA ASP A 49 -4.09 -1.58 -13.95
C ASP A 49 -3.61 -0.99 -12.61
N GLN A 50 -4.46 -0.21 -11.97
CA GLN A 50 -4.13 0.52 -10.74
C GLN A 50 -3.85 -0.44 -9.58
N HIS A 51 -4.59 -1.54 -9.47
CA HIS A 51 -4.43 -2.49 -8.38
C HIS A 51 -3.09 -3.22 -8.51
N ALA A 52 -2.82 -3.81 -9.68
CA ALA A 52 -1.57 -4.49 -9.94
C ALA A 52 -0.35 -3.55 -9.83
N ALA A 53 -0.49 -2.30 -10.28
CA ALA A 53 0.56 -1.29 -10.14
C ALA A 53 0.80 -0.91 -8.67
N HIS A 54 -0.26 -0.74 -7.88
CA HIS A 54 -0.17 -0.43 -6.47
C HIS A 54 0.51 -1.57 -5.70
N GLU A 55 0.06 -2.81 -5.88
CA GLU A 55 0.67 -3.98 -5.25
C GLU A 55 2.14 -4.14 -5.62
N ARG A 56 2.49 -3.89 -6.89
CA ARG A 56 3.88 -3.95 -7.36
C ARG A 56 4.76 -2.91 -6.67
N LEU A 57 4.26 -1.68 -6.50
CA LEU A 57 4.97 -0.61 -5.79
C LEU A 57 5.15 -0.95 -4.31
N VAL A 58 4.10 -1.47 -3.67
CA VAL A 58 4.14 -1.88 -2.27
C VAL A 58 5.18 -2.99 -2.07
N TYR A 59 5.12 -4.03 -2.90
CA TYR A 59 6.05 -5.15 -2.86
C TYR A 59 7.51 -4.70 -3.05
N GLU A 60 7.80 -3.87 -4.05
CA GLU A 60 9.18 -3.41 -4.29
C GLU A 60 9.69 -2.51 -3.17
N ALA A 61 8.86 -1.69 -2.55
CA ALA A 61 9.24 -0.92 -1.37
C ALA A 61 9.59 -1.82 -0.17
N LEU A 62 8.77 -2.84 0.12
CA LEU A 62 9.06 -3.84 1.16
C LEU A 62 10.35 -4.61 0.85
N LYS A 63 10.53 -5.06 -0.41
CA LYS A 63 11.74 -5.76 -0.85
C LYS A 63 12.99 -4.90 -0.73
N ASN A 64 12.90 -3.62 -1.03
CA ASN A 64 14.02 -2.69 -0.88
C ASN A 64 14.36 -2.45 0.58
N ALA A 65 13.38 -2.47 1.50
CA ALA A 65 13.61 -2.31 2.93
C ALA A 65 14.44 -3.45 3.56
N LEU A 66 14.42 -4.65 2.97
CA LEU A 66 15.31 -5.75 3.37
C LEU A 66 16.79 -5.36 3.25
N HIS A 67 17.14 -4.64 2.19
CA HIS A 67 18.53 -4.35 1.80
C HIS A 67 18.94 -2.89 2.07
N SER A 68 18.02 -2.03 2.50
CA SER A 68 18.25 -0.59 2.62
C SER A 68 17.53 0.06 3.82
N ARG A 69 16.98 1.27 3.65
CA ARG A 69 16.31 2.06 4.69
C ARG A 69 15.02 1.39 5.14
N ALA A 70 14.71 1.49 6.44
CA ALA A 70 13.44 1.02 6.99
C ALA A 70 12.24 1.69 6.31
N VAL A 71 11.15 0.94 6.16
CA VAL A 71 9.88 1.46 5.64
C VAL A 71 9.33 2.48 6.63
N PRO A 72 8.87 3.66 6.17
CA PRO A 72 8.21 4.61 7.04
C PRO A 72 6.99 3.98 7.73
N SER A 73 6.89 4.14 9.04
CA SER A 73 5.75 3.70 9.83
C SER A 73 4.81 4.85 10.14
N GLN A 74 3.56 4.51 10.41
CA GLN A 74 2.51 5.37 10.93
C GLN A 74 2.12 4.84 12.31
N MET A 75 2.27 5.68 13.34
CA MET A 75 1.84 5.34 14.69
C MET A 75 0.31 5.39 14.77
N LEU A 76 -0.27 4.37 15.40
CA LEU A 76 -1.70 4.29 15.66
C LEU A 76 -2.07 5.25 16.79
N LEU A 77 -3.26 5.84 16.71
CA LEU A 77 -3.79 6.70 17.79
C LEU A 77 -3.99 5.92 19.09
N LEU A 78 -4.40 4.66 18.97
CA LEU A 78 -4.53 3.71 20.06
C LEU A 78 -3.85 2.41 19.64
N PRO A 79 -3.08 1.76 20.52
CA PRO A 79 -2.55 0.43 20.22
C PRO A 79 -3.67 -0.57 19.96
N GLU A 80 -3.48 -1.41 18.95
CA GLU A 80 -4.44 -2.47 18.61
C GLU A 80 -3.96 -3.81 19.18
N ILE A 81 -4.79 -4.46 19.99
CA ILE A 81 -4.48 -5.76 20.59
C ILE A 81 -5.00 -6.87 19.69
N VAL A 82 -4.13 -7.79 19.29
CA VAL A 82 -4.47 -8.92 18.43
C VAL A 82 -4.28 -10.22 19.19
N ASP A 83 -5.38 -10.93 19.45
CA ASP A 83 -5.38 -12.24 20.09
C ASP A 83 -4.95 -13.33 19.10
N LEU A 84 -4.00 -14.16 19.55
CA LEU A 84 -3.31 -15.20 18.79
C LEU A 84 -3.07 -16.44 19.66
N ALA A 85 -2.61 -17.54 19.06
CA ALA A 85 -2.03 -18.63 19.85
C ALA A 85 -0.75 -18.14 20.54
N GLU A 86 -0.44 -18.69 21.72
CA GLU A 86 0.74 -18.28 22.49
C GLU A 86 2.05 -18.47 21.71
N GLU A 87 2.14 -19.56 20.94
CA GLU A 87 3.29 -19.83 20.07
C GLU A 87 3.46 -18.76 18.98
N ASP A 88 2.36 -18.28 18.40
CA ASP A 88 2.37 -17.25 17.36
C ASP A 88 2.73 -15.87 17.93
N ALA A 89 2.17 -15.52 19.09
CA ALA A 89 2.51 -14.28 19.79
C ALA A 89 3.99 -14.23 20.17
N GLU A 90 4.55 -15.35 20.64
CA GLU A 90 5.99 -15.48 20.92
C GLU A 90 6.84 -15.37 19.65
N ARG A 91 6.45 -16.06 18.56
CA ARG A 91 7.14 -15.98 17.26
C ARG A 91 7.19 -14.56 16.71
N LEU A 92 6.08 -13.84 16.74
CA LEU A 92 6.02 -12.44 16.31
C LEU A 92 6.89 -11.55 17.20
N ALA A 93 6.85 -11.74 18.52
CA ALA A 93 7.66 -10.98 19.45
C ALA A 93 9.18 -11.19 19.22
N MET A 94 9.60 -12.43 18.96
CA MET A 94 10.99 -12.76 18.60
C MET A 94 11.48 -12.04 17.33
N HIS A 95 10.57 -11.76 16.38
CA HIS A 95 10.88 -11.08 15.13
C HIS A 95 10.49 -9.59 15.11
N SER A 96 10.10 -9.02 16.26
CA SER A 96 9.61 -7.64 16.38
C SER A 96 10.58 -6.60 15.82
N GLU A 97 11.89 -6.73 16.06
CA GLU A 97 12.90 -5.83 15.50
C GLU A 97 12.96 -5.89 13.96
N THR A 98 12.80 -7.10 13.40
CA THR A 98 12.77 -7.28 11.94
C THR A 98 11.50 -6.66 11.35
N LEU A 99 10.35 -6.89 12.00
CA LEU A 99 9.06 -6.33 11.59
C LEU A 99 9.04 -4.80 11.69
N ALA A 100 9.72 -4.22 12.69
CA ALA A 100 9.87 -2.78 12.83
C ALA A 100 10.61 -2.16 11.64
N ARG A 101 11.56 -2.87 11.01
CA ARG A 101 12.21 -2.39 9.77
C ARG A 101 11.25 -2.31 8.59
N PHE A 102 10.18 -3.10 8.60
CA PHE A 102 9.09 -3.02 7.63
C PHE A 102 8.02 -2.01 8.02
N GLY A 103 8.20 -1.28 9.12
CA GLY A 103 7.25 -0.30 9.62
C GLY A 103 6.12 -0.89 10.47
N LEU A 104 6.23 -2.17 10.86
CA LEU A 104 5.28 -2.83 11.75
C LEU A 104 5.86 -2.91 13.17
N GLY A 105 5.46 -1.97 14.02
CA GLY A 105 5.85 -1.92 15.42
C GLY A 105 4.87 -2.72 16.28
N LEU A 106 5.32 -3.85 16.83
CA LEU A 106 4.53 -4.68 17.74
C LEU A 106 5.35 -5.18 18.92
N GLU A 107 4.66 -5.46 20.01
CA GLU A 107 5.24 -6.04 21.23
C GLU A 107 4.32 -7.09 21.84
N ARG A 108 4.88 -7.98 22.66
CA ARG A 108 4.09 -9.02 23.33
C ARG A 108 3.13 -8.39 24.35
N PHE A 109 1.88 -8.85 24.37
CA PHE A 109 0.86 -8.41 25.31
C PHE A 109 0.23 -9.62 26.02
N GLY A 110 0.91 -10.09 27.07
CA GLY A 110 0.53 -11.34 27.74
C GLY A 110 0.85 -12.59 26.91
N PRO A 111 0.34 -13.77 27.31
CA PRO A 111 0.75 -15.02 26.70
C PRO A 111 0.23 -15.21 25.27
N GLY A 112 -1.02 -14.82 24.99
CA GLY A 112 -1.72 -15.11 23.73
C GLY A 112 -2.13 -13.87 22.93
N ALA A 113 -1.39 -12.77 23.02
CA ALA A 113 -1.67 -11.59 22.20
C ALA A 113 -0.42 -10.73 21.95
N VAL A 114 -0.51 -9.88 20.93
CA VAL A 114 0.46 -8.81 20.65
C VAL A 114 -0.24 -7.46 20.59
N ALA A 115 0.44 -6.41 21.03
CA ALA A 115 0.01 -5.03 20.89
C ALA A 115 0.74 -4.39 19.70
N VAL A 116 -0.02 -3.95 18.70
CA VAL A 116 0.50 -3.21 17.55
C VAL A 116 0.42 -1.72 17.84
N ARG A 117 1.53 -1.01 17.64
CA ARG A 117 1.63 0.44 17.85
C ARG A 117 1.83 1.20 16.56
N GLU A 118 2.44 0.58 15.56
CA GLU A 118 2.77 1.21 14.30
C GLU A 118 2.53 0.25 13.14
N THR A 119 2.06 0.80 12.02
CA THR A 119 1.90 0.07 10.75
C THR A 119 2.63 0.78 9.61
N PRO A 120 2.97 0.08 8.51
CA PRO A 120 3.66 0.72 7.39
C PRO A 120 2.79 1.82 6.77
N SER A 121 3.29 3.06 6.68
CA SER A 121 2.49 4.22 6.29
C SER A 121 1.94 4.14 4.86
N MET A 122 2.62 3.37 4.02
CA MET A 122 2.28 3.13 2.62
C MET A 122 1.03 2.25 2.43
N LEU A 123 0.59 1.52 3.45
CA LEU A 123 -0.61 0.68 3.37
C LEU A 123 -1.91 1.45 3.68
N GLY A 124 -1.83 2.71 4.13
CA GLY A 124 -3.00 3.54 4.42
C GLY A 124 -3.94 2.90 5.46
N GLU A 125 -5.24 2.82 5.14
CA GLU A 125 -6.22 2.11 5.95
C GLU A 125 -6.01 0.60 5.84
N THR A 126 -5.36 0.01 6.84
CA THR A 126 -5.06 -1.42 6.92
C THR A 126 -5.86 -2.09 8.02
N ASN A 127 -6.37 -3.29 7.75
CA ASN A 127 -6.86 -4.18 8.78
C ASN A 127 -5.68 -4.79 9.55
N VAL A 128 -5.33 -4.17 10.68
CA VAL A 128 -4.17 -4.56 11.49
C VAL A 128 -4.32 -5.99 12.01
N GLN A 129 -5.52 -6.40 12.44
CA GLN A 129 -5.75 -7.76 12.90
C GLN A 129 -5.43 -8.80 11.83
N GLN A 130 -5.92 -8.58 10.61
CA GLN A 130 -5.67 -9.50 9.51
C GLN A 130 -4.19 -9.53 9.13
N LEU A 131 -3.55 -8.36 9.04
CA LEU A 131 -2.12 -8.26 8.76
C LEU A 131 -1.28 -9.06 9.76
N VAL A 132 -1.55 -8.91 11.05
CA VAL A 132 -0.83 -9.64 12.10
C VAL A 132 -1.10 -11.14 12.02
N ARG A 133 -2.35 -11.55 11.75
CA ARG A 133 -2.71 -12.97 11.60
C ARG A 133 -2.09 -13.62 10.37
N ASP A 134 -1.88 -12.88 9.29
CA ASP A 134 -1.22 -13.38 8.08
C ASP A 134 0.30 -13.52 8.26
N LEU A 135 0.87 -12.80 9.23
CA LEU A 135 2.29 -12.85 9.60
C LEU A 135 2.60 -13.87 10.70
N ALA A 136 1.62 -14.16 11.56
CA ALA A 136 1.65 -15.22 12.55
C ALA A 136 1.80 -16.57 11.85
#